data_AF-A0A151RMI4-F1
#
_entry.id   AF-A0A151RMI4-F1
#
_cell.length_a   1.000
_cell.length_b   1.000
_cell.length_c   1.000
_cell.angle_alpha   90.00
_cell.angle_beta   90.00
_cell.angle_gamma   90.00
#
_symmetry.space_group_name_H-M   'P 1'
#
loop_
_entity.id
_entity.type
_entity.pdbx_description
1 polymer ?
#
loop_
_entity_poly.entity_id
_entity_poly.type
_entity_poly.pdbx_seq_one_letter_code
_entity_poly.pdbx_strand_id
1 'polypeptide(L)'
;MHCRGWKSVYCMPKRAAFKGSAPINLSDRLHQVLRWALGSVEIFLSRHCPLWYGYGGKLKYLERLAYTNTIVYPFTSIPLLAYCTIPAVCLLTGKFIIPTVSARP
;
A
#
# COMPACT_ATOMS: atom_id res chain seq x y z
N MET A 1 15.72 -2.98 -13.30
CA MET A 1 16.97 -2.20 -13.35
C MET A 1 17.69 -2.13 -12.00
N HIS A 2 17.03 -1.78 -10.90
CA HIS A 2 17.71 -1.64 -9.60
C HIS A 2 18.28 -2.96 -9.06
N CYS A 3 17.63 -4.11 -9.31
CA CYS A 3 18.23 -5.42 -8.99
C CYS A 3 19.55 -5.70 -9.73
N ARG A 4 19.81 -5.01 -10.85
CA ARG A 4 21.08 -5.06 -11.62
C ARG A 4 22.12 -4.04 -11.12
N GLY A 5 21.82 -3.26 -10.08
CA GLY A 5 22.75 -2.29 -9.46
C GLY A 5 22.63 -0.84 -9.93
N TRP A 6 21.66 -0.53 -10.79
CA TRP A 6 21.38 0.85 -11.20
C TRP A 6 20.80 1.67 -10.04
N LYS A 7 21.17 2.95 -9.97
CA LYS A 7 20.70 3.91 -8.95
C LYS A 7 19.88 5.01 -9.62
N SER A 8 18.72 5.32 -9.05
CA SER A 8 17.89 6.46 -9.44
C SER A 8 18.21 7.70 -8.60
N VAL A 9 18.06 8.90 -9.18
CA VAL A 9 18.15 10.18 -8.46
C VAL A 9 16.81 10.92 -8.59
N TYR A 10 16.31 11.46 -7.48
CA TYR A 10 15.09 12.27 -7.46
C TYR A 10 15.45 13.72 -7.17
N CYS A 11 15.25 14.60 -8.15
CA CYS A 11 15.59 16.03 -8.07
C CYS A 11 14.32 16.88 -8.03
N MET A 12 14.21 17.78 -7.05
CA MET A 12 13.11 18.73 -6.93
C MET A 12 13.60 20.16 -7.17
N PRO A 13 13.53 20.68 -8.41
CA PRO A 13 13.89 22.07 -8.70
C PRO A 13 12.91 23.05 -8.04
N LYS A 14 13.37 24.28 -7.76
CA LYS A 14 12.55 25.33 -7.12
C LYS A 14 11.24 25.63 -7.86
N ARG A 15 11.26 25.53 -9.20
CA ARG A 15 10.07 25.63 -10.04
C ARG A 15 9.76 24.23 -10.59
N ALA A 16 8.50 23.80 -10.49
CA ALA A 16 8.06 22.55 -11.07
C ALA A 16 8.40 22.49 -12.56
N ALA A 17 9.35 21.62 -12.93
CA ALA A 17 9.81 21.45 -14.30
C ALA A 17 8.78 20.74 -15.18
N PHE A 18 7.92 19.91 -14.58
CA PHE A 18 6.83 19.21 -15.24
C PHE A 18 5.50 19.63 -14.60
N LYS A 19 4.56 20.10 -15.43
CA LYS A 19 3.19 20.41 -15.04
C LYS A 19 2.24 19.67 -15.99
N GLY A 20 1.20 19.07 -15.45
CA GLY A 20 0.17 18.39 -16.24
C GLY A 20 -1.21 18.67 -15.66
N SER A 21 -2.24 18.54 -16.51
CA SER A 21 -3.64 18.65 -16.09
C SER A 21 -4.06 17.38 -15.36
N ALA A 22 -4.79 17.55 -14.26
CA ALA A 22 -5.19 16.45 -13.39
C ALA A 22 -6.71 16.21 -13.54
N PRO A 23 -7.21 14.95 -13.50
CA PRO A 23 -8.64 14.68 -13.61
C PRO A 23 -9.46 15.45 -12.57
N ILE A 24 -10.54 16.09 -13.04
CA ILE A 24 -11.46 16.91 -12.24
C ILE A 24 -12.62 16.05 -11.70
N ASN A 25 -13.00 15.00 -12.45
CA ASN A 25 -14.08 14.10 -12.09
C ASN A 25 -13.61 13.02 -11.09
N LEU A 26 -14.45 12.73 -10.10
CA LEU A 26 -14.21 11.66 -9.11
C LEU A 26 -14.18 10.28 -9.76
N SER A 27 -15.03 10.01 -10.75
CA SER A 27 -15.08 8.71 -11.42
C SER A 27 -13.74 8.35 -12.06
N ASP A 28 -13.13 9.31 -12.77
CA ASP A 28 -11.84 9.09 -13.43
C ASP A 28 -10.72 8.85 -12.42
N ARG A 29 -10.79 9.52 -11.26
CA ARG A 29 -9.85 9.31 -10.15
C ARG A 29 -9.99 7.93 -9.53
N LEU A 30 -11.21 7.46 -9.32
CA LEU A 30 -11.45 6.12 -8.78
C LEU A 30 -10.97 5.03 -9.74
N HIS A 31 -11.26 5.16 -11.04
CA HIS A 31 -10.73 4.24 -12.05
C HIS A 31 -9.20 4.26 -12.11
N GLN A 32 -8.58 5.44 -11.96
CA GLN A 32 -7.12 5.55 -11.91
C GLN A 32 -6.53 4.80 -10.71
N VAL A 33 -7.07 5.01 -9.51
CA VAL A 33 -6.59 4.33 -8.30
C VAL A 33 -6.84 2.82 -8.36
N LEU A 34 -7.99 2.40 -8.91
CA LEU A 34 -8.29 0.99 -9.13
C LEU A 34 -7.26 0.33 -10.06
N ARG A 35 -6.89 0.99 -11.17
CA ARG A 35 -5.85 0.48 -12.08
C ARG A 35 -4.50 0.35 -11.38
N TRP A 36 -4.13 1.30 -10.51
CA TRP A 36 -2.91 1.18 -9.72
C TRP A 36 -2.95 0.01 -8.75
N ALA A 37 -4.07 -0.17 -8.04
CA ALA A 37 -4.25 -1.28 -7.11
C ALA A 37 -4.18 -2.63 -7.82
N LEU A 38 -4.87 -2.77 -8.96
CA LEU A 38 -4.83 -3.97 -9.79
C LEU A 38 -3.41 -4.27 -10.28
N GLY A 39 -2.70 -3.26 -10.80
CA GLY A 39 -1.31 -3.43 -11.24
C GLY A 39 -0.37 -3.87 -10.11
N SER A 40 -0.53 -3.32 -8.90
CA SER A 40 0.24 -3.75 -7.73
C SER A 40 -0.05 -5.21 -7.34
N VAL A 41 -1.32 -5.62 -7.36
CA VAL A 41 -1.71 -7.03 -7.08
C VAL A 41 -1.20 -7.97 -8.15
N GLU A 42 -1.25 -7.59 -9.43
CA GLU A 42 -0.70 -8.37 -10.53
C GLU A 42 0.81 -8.58 -10.37
N ILE A 43 1.57 -7.52 -10.06
CA ILE A 43 3.01 -7.61 -9.80
C ILE A 43 3.28 -8.52 -8.60
N PHE A 44 2.48 -8.41 -7.54
CA PHE A 44 2.60 -9.25 -6.34
C PHE A 44 2.44 -10.75 -6.65
N LEU A 45 1.47 -11.10 -7.50
CA LEU A 45 1.19 -12.48 -7.90
C LEU A 45 2.10 -12.97 -9.03
N SER A 46 2.83 -12.06 -9.68
CA SER A 46 3.77 -12.40 -10.75
C SER A 46 5.11 -12.97 -10.24
N ARG A 47 5.90 -13.52 -11.17
CA ARG A 47 7.31 -13.93 -10.94
C ARG A 47 8.24 -12.79 -10.48
N HIS A 48 7.81 -11.54 -10.61
CA HIS A 48 8.61 -10.36 -10.28
C HIS A 48 8.32 -9.81 -8.88
N CYS A 49 7.58 -10.56 -8.06
CA CYS A 49 7.27 -10.15 -6.69
C CYS A 49 8.54 -9.90 -5.86
N PRO A 50 8.69 -8.71 -5.23
CA PRO A 50 9.89 -8.32 -4.47
C PRO A 50 10.25 -9.26 -3.31
N LEU A 51 9.28 -10.05 -2.84
CA LEU A 51 9.43 -11.03 -1.75
C LEU A 51 10.26 -12.26 -2.12
N TRP A 52 10.30 -12.65 -3.39
CA TRP A 52 11.02 -13.85 -3.84
C TRP A 52 12.01 -13.53 -4.96
N TYR A 53 11.77 -12.46 -5.72
CA TYR A 53 12.57 -12.11 -6.88
C TYR A 53 13.85 -11.33 -6.51
N GLY A 54 14.98 -11.68 -7.15
CA GLY A 54 16.20 -10.88 -7.10
C GLY A 54 17.02 -10.98 -5.81
N TYR A 55 16.94 -12.10 -5.08
CA TYR A 55 17.75 -12.35 -3.87
C TYR A 55 19.26 -12.54 -4.14
N GLY A 56 19.65 -12.87 -5.38
CA GLY A 56 21.06 -12.86 -5.83
C GLY A 56 21.51 -11.56 -6.51
N GLY A 57 20.73 -10.48 -6.39
CA GLY A 57 20.98 -9.20 -7.05
C GLY A 57 21.74 -8.19 -6.20
N LYS A 58 21.96 -6.99 -6.74
CA LYS A 58 22.63 -5.87 -6.06
C LYS A 58 21.65 -4.90 -5.36
N LEU A 59 20.44 -5.36 -5.03
CA LEU A 59 19.40 -4.53 -4.44
C LEU A 59 19.63 -4.38 -2.93
N LYS A 60 19.57 -3.14 -2.42
CA LYS A 60 19.71 -2.90 -0.97
C LYS A 60 18.50 -3.45 -0.21
N TYR A 61 18.70 -3.92 1.03
CA TYR A 61 17.63 -4.46 1.87
C TYR A 61 16.50 -3.45 2.12
N LEU A 62 16.83 -2.21 2.49
CA LEU A 62 15.82 -1.16 2.71
C LEU A 62 15.07 -0.78 1.42
N GLU A 63 15.75 -0.82 0.29
CA GLU A 63 15.13 -0.57 -1.02
C GLU A 63 14.14 -1.69 -1.38
N ARG A 64 14.50 -2.95 -1.08
CA ARG A 64 13.56 -4.07 -1.20
C ARG A 64 12.33 -3.89 -0.32
N LEU A 65 12.52 -3.49 0.94
CA LEU A 65 11.40 -3.24 1.86
C LEU A 65 10.46 -2.16 1.32
N ALA A 66 11.02 -1.06 0.80
CA ALA A 66 10.23 0.00 0.17
C ALA A 66 9.43 -0.54 -1.03
N TYR A 67 10.05 -1.35 -1.90
CA TYR A 67 9.34 -1.99 -3.01
C TYR A 67 8.24 -2.94 -2.55
N THR A 68 8.51 -3.78 -1.55
CA THR A 68 7.49 -4.67 -0.99
C THR A 68 6.31 -3.86 -0.46
N ASN A 69 6.56 -2.79 0.31
CA ASN A 69 5.51 -1.91 0.83
C ASN A 69 4.63 -1.30 -0.29
N THR A 70 5.23 -0.84 -1.39
CA THR A 70 4.51 -0.31 -2.56
C THR A 70 3.74 -1.38 -3.35
N ILE A 71 4.07 -2.65 -3.20
CA ILE A 71 3.31 -3.72 -3.86
C ILE A 71 2.18 -4.22 -2.95
N VAL A 72 2.41 -4.31 -1.64
CA VAL A 72 1.41 -4.83 -0.70
C VAL A 72 0.38 -3.79 -0.23
N TYR A 73 0.55 -2.50 -0.54
CA TYR A 73 -0.37 -1.45 -0.09
C TYR A 73 -1.86 -1.76 -0.34
N PRO A 74 -2.31 -2.35 -1.47
CA PRO A 74 -3.73 -2.57 -1.70
C PRO A 74 -4.33 -3.55 -0.69
N PHE A 75 -3.55 -4.50 -0.18
CA PHE A 75 -4.02 -5.50 0.78
C PHE A 75 -4.34 -4.90 2.14
N THR A 76 -3.80 -3.72 2.47
CA THR A 76 -4.15 -3.01 3.72
C THR A 76 -5.61 -2.58 3.76
N SER A 77 -6.29 -2.51 2.61
CA SER A 77 -7.72 -2.25 2.53
C SER A 77 -8.59 -3.33 3.20
N ILE A 78 -8.17 -4.60 3.18
CA ILE A 78 -8.92 -5.72 3.77
C ILE A 78 -9.06 -5.58 5.29
N PRO A 79 -7.96 -5.48 6.07
CA PRO A 79 -8.07 -5.27 7.52
C PRO A 79 -8.70 -3.92 7.86
N LEU A 80 -8.53 -2.90 7.01
CA LEU A 80 -9.18 -1.60 7.21
C LEU A 80 -10.71 -1.72 7.10
N LEU A 81 -11.22 -2.42 6.09
CA LEU A 81 -12.66 -2.68 5.95
C LEU A 81 -13.20 -3.45 7.15
N ALA A 82 -12.50 -4.50 7.57
CA ALA A 82 -12.86 -5.22 8.79
C ALA A 82 -12.90 -4.26 10.00
N TYR A 83 -11.84 -3.49 10.22
CA TYR A 83 -11.74 -2.52 11.30
C TYR A 83 -12.88 -1.48 11.30
N CYS A 84 -13.26 -0.95 10.13
CA CYS A 84 -14.36 0.01 10.02
C CYS A 84 -15.74 -0.62 10.28
N THR A 85 -15.92 -1.91 9.98
CA THR A 85 -17.21 -2.61 10.20
C THR A 85 -17.38 -3.14 11.62
N ILE A 86 -16.29 -3.45 12.32
CA ILE A 86 -16.32 -4.00 13.68
C ILE A 86 -17.15 -3.15 14.66
N PRO A 87 -16.98 -1.81 14.76
CA PRO A 87 -17.76 -0.99 15.69
C PRO A 87 -19.27 -1.05 15.44
N ALA A 88 -19.69 -1.07 14.16
CA ALA A 88 -21.10 -1.16 13.81
C ALA A 88 -21.70 -2.51 14.23
N VAL A 89 -20.96 -3.61 14.00
CA VAL A 89 -21.38 -4.96 14.44
C VAL A 89 -21.44 -5.05 15.96
N CYS A 90 -20.42 -4.57 16.67
CA CYS A 90 -20.40 -4.54 18.13
C CYS A 90 -21.58 -3.75 18.71
N LEU A 91 -21.91 -2.60 18.11
CA LEU A 91 -23.01 -1.74 18.55
C LEU A 91 -24.39 -2.39 18.34
N LEU A 92 -24.62 -3.03 17.18
CA LEU A 92 -25.90 -3.66 16.87
C LEU A 92 -26.11 -4.99 17.61
N THR A 93 -25.05 -5.76 17.84
CA THR A 93 -25.13 -7.07 18.51
C THR A 93 -24.98 -6.99 20.03
N GLY A 94 -24.54 -5.84 20.56
CA GLY A 94 -24.26 -5.64 21.98
C GLY A 94 -23.09 -6.46 22.54
N LYS A 95 -22.39 -7.23 21.69
CA LYS A 95 -21.24 -8.06 22.08
C LYS A 95 -19.95 -7.27 21.95
N PHE A 96 -19.44 -6.77 23.06
CA PHE A 96 -18.14 -6.11 23.10
C PHE A 96 -17.00 -7.14 23.09
N ILE A 97 -15.98 -6.86 22.27
CA ILE A 97 -14.83 -7.76 22.05
C ILE A 97 -13.80 -7.67 23.20
N ILE A 98 -13.70 -6.52 23.86
CA ILE A 98 -12.72 -6.28 24.93
C ILE A 98 -13.43 -6.33 26.28
N PRO A 99 -13.03 -7.23 27.21
CA PRO A 99 -13.57 -7.24 28.56
C PRO A 99 -13.10 -6.01 29.34
N THR A 100 -14.00 -5.37 30.07
CA THR A 100 -13.65 -4.30 31.00
C THR A 100 -12.87 -4.90 32.17
N VAL A 101 -11.57 -4.59 32.26
CA VAL A 101 -10.76 -4.97 33.42
C VAL A 101 -11.11 -4.03 34.57
N SER A 102 -11.73 -4.54 35.62
CA SER A 102 -11.86 -3.82 36.89
C SER A 102 -10.52 -3.91 37.61
N ALA A 103 -9.79 -2.79 37.66
CA ALA A 103 -8.76 -2.63 38.67
C ALA A 103 -9.49 -2.53 40.02
N ARG A 104 -9.63 -3.66 40.73
CA ARG A 104 -9.92 -3.59 42.16
C ARG A 104 -8.66 -3.10 42.88
N PRO A 105 -8.83 -2.22 43.88
CA PRO A 105 -7.74 -1.56 44.60
C PRO A 105 -6.84 -2.55 45.35
#